data_AF-A0A450TPT2-F1
#
_entry.id   AF-A0A450TPT2-F1
#
_cell.length_a   1.000
_cell.length_b   1.000
_cell.length_c   1.000
_cell.angle_alpha   90.00
_cell.angle_beta   90.00
_cell.angle_gamma   90.00
#
_symmetry.space_group_name_H-M   'P 1'
#
loop_
_entity.id
_entity.type
_entity.pdbx_description
1 polymer ?
#
loop_
_entity_poly.entity_id
_entity_poly.type
_entity_poly.pdbx_seq_one_letter_code
_entity_poly.pdbx_strand_id
1 'polypeptide(L)'
;MVKRFGVTGPDGVRVLVMGSVVQPAAGCLCPENSLLAAVAGAVSLREGEAIVMDTQAGVEHFGRALAQGFRHATVVTDPTFNGVQVALHAARLAEQLGIPAIHLVVNRVSDQKEYHRALRMIDEEGGFSFTSRCALPFEDTLRQCDPTVTAMLKYPSSGFMQGITALQTQLLRSQGDLTPCVS
;
A
#
# COMPACT_ATOMS: atom_id res chain seq x y z
N MET A 1 15.88 18.10 6.38
CA MET A 1 15.40 16.88 7.08
C MET A 1 15.48 15.63 6.20
N VAL A 2 14.96 15.61 4.97
CA VAL A 2 15.03 14.44 4.06
C VAL A 2 16.47 13.99 3.72
N LYS A 3 17.46 14.91 3.72
CA LYS A 3 18.87 14.58 3.40
C LYS A 3 19.58 13.68 4.42
N ARG A 4 19.05 13.46 5.62
CA ARG A 4 19.74 12.72 6.70
C ARG A 4 19.31 11.25 6.81
N PHE A 5 18.15 10.88 6.28
CA PHE A 5 17.57 9.53 6.33
C PHE A 5 17.05 9.03 4.97
N GLY A 6 17.08 9.89 3.94
CA GLY A 6 16.65 9.56 2.60
C GLY A 6 17.83 9.13 1.72
N VAL A 7 17.68 8.00 1.04
CA VAL A 7 18.58 7.56 -0.03
C VAL A 7 17.88 7.83 -1.36
N THR A 8 18.58 8.45 -2.31
CA THR A 8 18.08 8.60 -3.69
C THR A 8 18.43 7.34 -4.47
N GLY A 9 17.41 6.61 -4.91
CA GLY A 9 17.53 5.48 -5.81
C GLY A 9 17.53 5.89 -7.29
N PRO A 10 17.50 4.90 -8.20
CA PRO A 10 17.32 5.14 -9.63
C PRO A 10 16.05 5.95 -9.94
N ASP A 11 16.05 6.62 -11.09
CA ASP A 11 14.88 7.34 -11.63
C ASP A 11 14.32 8.44 -10.71
N GLY A 12 15.14 8.96 -9.78
CA GLY A 12 14.76 10.04 -8.88
C GLY A 12 13.88 9.61 -7.71
N VAL A 13 13.68 8.30 -7.52
CA VAL A 13 12.93 7.77 -6.37
C VAL A 13 13.69 8.06 -5.07
N ARG A 14 13.03 8.72 -4.12
CA ARG A 14 13.61 8.98 -2.79
C ARG A 14 13.05 7.96 -1.81
N VAL A 15 13.91 7.12 -1.26
CA VAL A 15 13.55 6.13 -0.25
C VAL A 15 13.88 6.69 1.12
N LEU A 16 12.86 6.83 1.97
CA LEU A 16 13.05 7.13 3.39
C LEU A 16 12.95 5.82 4.16
N VAL A 17 14.07 5.35 4.71
CA VAL A 17 14.04 4.17 5.58
C VAL A 17 13.65 4.63 6.96
N MET A 18 12.51 4.12 7.42
CA MET A 18 12.06 4.28 8.79
C MET A 18 12.85 3.29 9.62
N GLY A 19 13.75 3.82 10.46
CA GLY A 19 14.70 3.01 11.22
C GLY A 19 13.98 1.90 11.98
N SER A 20 14.48 0.68 11.83
CA SER A 20 14.19 -0.42 12.74
C SER A 20 14.69 -0.06 14.13
N VAL A 21 13.93 -0.43 15.16
CA VAL A 21 14.28 -0.27 16.58
C VAL A 21 15.71 -0.76 16.81
N VAL A 22 16.67 0.15 16.95
CA VAL A 22 18.01 -0.16 17.46
C VAL A 22 18.05 0.28 18.90
N GLN A 23 17.41 -0.51 19.78
CA GLN A 23 17.82 -0.84 21.14
C GLN A 23 16.62 -1.31 21.99
N PRO A 24 16.68 -2.50 22.60
CA PRO A 24 15.84 -2.78 23.76
C PRO A 24 16.22 -1.79 24.87
N ALA A 25 15.22 -1.08 25.42
CA ALA A 25 15.33 -0.11 26.53
C ALA A 25 15.63 1.38 26.22
N ALA A 26 15.40 1.87 24.99
CA ALA A 26 15.28 3.32 24.76
C ALA A 26 13.79 3.72 24.86
N GLY A 27 13.48 4.68 25.74
CA GLY A 27 12.13 5.04 26.16
C GLY A 27 11.17 5.55 25.08
N CYS A 28 9.90 5.67 25.48
CA CYS A 28 8.70 6.14 24.76
C CYS A 28 8.85 6.47 23.25
N LEU A 29 8.09 5.73 22.43
CA LEU A 29 7.89 5.84 20.96
C LEU A 29 7.42 7.22 20.43
N CYS A 30 7.45 8.28 21.24
CA CYS A 30 6.99 9.62 20.88
C CYS A 30 7.82 10.32 19.78
N PRO A 31 9.16 10.20 19.70
CA PRO A 31 9.96 10.94 18.70
C PRO A 31 9.72 10.50 17.25
N GLU A 32 9.46 9.20 17.04
CA GLU A 32 9.29 8.60 15.72
C GLU A 32 7.95 8.99 15.10
N ASN A 33 6.87 8.96 15.90
CA ASN A 33 5.54 9.44 15.49
C ASN A 33 5.55 10.94 15.14
N SER A 34 6.34 11.76 15.84
CA SER A 34 6.50 13.18 15.50
C SER A 34 7.34 13.40 14.23
N LEU A 35 8.42 12.63 14.01
CA LEU A 35 9.21 12.67 12.78
C LEU A 35 8.36 12.29 11.56
N LEU A 36 7.55 11.26 11.72
CA LEU A 36 6.62 10.78 10.71
C LEU A 36 5.49 11.77 10.44
N ALA A 37 4.84 12.30 11.46
CA ALA A 37 3.83 13.34 11.30
C ALA A 37 4.44 14.60 10.66
N ALA A 38 5.71 14.91 10.94
CA ALA A 38 6.47 15.94 10.27
C ALA A 38 6.84 15.56 8.83
N VAL A 39 7.03 14.29 8.46
CA VAL A 39 7.24 13.88 7.06
C VAL A 39 5.91 13.91 6.29
N ALA A 40 4.83 13.37 6.85
CA ALA A 40 3.50 13.41 6.23
C ALA A 40 2.99 14.87 6.12
N GLY A 41 3.26 15.72 7.12
CA GLY A 41 2.84 17.12 7.15
C GLY A 41 3.80 18.10 6.46
N ALA A 42 5.12 17.87 6.48
CA ALA A 42 6.11 18.77 5.83
C ALA A 42 6.45 18.36 4.39
N VAL A 43 6.01 17.18 3.94
CA VAL A 43 5.97 16.89 2.51
C VAL A 43 4.59 17.29 2.01
N SER A 44 4.35 18.60 1.93
CA SER A 44 3.40 19.10 0.93
C SER A 44 3.90 18.57 -0.41
N LEU A 45 3.25 17.51 -0.90
CA LEU A 45 3.55 16.91 -2.19
C LEU A 45 3.51 18.05 -3.21
N ARG A 46 4.60 18.22 -3.96
CA ARG A 46 4.55 19.08 -5.13
C ARG A 46 3.62 18.43 -6.15
N GLU A 47 3.09 19.24 -7.06
CA GLU A 47 2.30 18.73 -8.16
C GLU A 47 3.09 17.67 -8.93
N GLY A 48 2.54 16.46 -9.04
CA GLY A 48 3.20 15.30 -9.67
C GLY A 48 4.08 14.42 -8.75
N GLU A 49 4.16 14.70 -7.44
CA GLU A 49 4.83 13.81 -6.47
C GLU A 49 3.84 12.84 -5.80
N ALA A 50 4.29 11.63 -5.50
CA ALA A 50 3.55 10.65 -4.71
C ALA A 50 4.44 10.06 -3.60
N ILE A 51 3.83 9.75 -2.46
CA ILE A 51 4.46 8.98 -1.39
C ILE A 51 3.80 7.61 -1.34
N VAL A 52 4.62 6.56 -1.37
CA VAL A 52 4.20 5.19 -1.10
C VAL A 52 4.80 4.78 0.23
N MET A 53 3.94 4.33 1.14
CA MET A 53 4.35 3.80 2.43
C MET A 53 4.08 2.29 2.42
N ASP A 54 5.15 1.51 2.50
CA ASP A 54 5.04 0.07 2.68
C ASP A 54 4.97 -0.24 4.18
N THR A 55 3.93 -0.96 4.58
CA THR A 55 3.67 -1.32 5.97
C THR A 55 3.31 -2.78 6.05
N GLN A 56 3.74 -3.46 7.11
CA GLN A 56 3.20 -4.77 7.45
C GLN A 56 1.67 -4.69 7.58
N ALA A 57 0.98 -5.83 7.49
CA ALA A 57 -0.45 -5.95 7.76
C ALA A 57 -0.75 -5.62 9.23
N GLY A 58 -0.77 -4.32 9.51
CA GLY A 58 -0.79 -3.78 10.83
C GLY A 58 -0.35 -2.32 10.80
N VAL A 59 -1.34 -1.42 10.76
CA VAL A 59 -1.12 0.03 10.83
C VAL A 59 -1.18 0.55 12.27
N GLU A 60 -1.39 -0.33 13.24
CA GLU A 60 -1.49 -0.02 14.68
C GLU A 60 -0.22 0.61 15.27
N HIS A 61 0.94 0.28 14.70
CA HIS A 61 2.20 0.89 15.10
C HIS A 61 2.33 2.34 14.60
N PHE A 62 1.48 2.77 13.67
CA PHE A 62 1.44 4.15 13.18
C PHE A 62 0.41 4.96 13.97
N GLY A 63 0.85 6.11 14.49
CA GLY A 63 -0.06 7.04 15.15
C GLY A 63 -1.18 7.49 14.21
N ARG A 64 -2.39 7.67 14.74
CA ARG A 64 -3.57 8.21 14.01
C ARG A 64 -3.25 9.46 13.16
N ALA A 65 -2.33 10.30 13.62
CA ALA A 65 -1.88 11.51 12.92
C ALA A 65 -1.20 11.22 11.56
N LEU A 66 -0.59 10.04 11.39
CA LEU A 66 0.07 9.66 10.14
C LEU A 66 -0.90 9.25 9.06
N ALA A 67 -1.84 8.40 9.44
CA ALA A 67 -2.79 7.85 8.50
C ALA A 67 -3.73 8.93 7.94
N GLN A 68 -3.97 10.00 8.69
CA GLN A 68 -4.70 11.20 8.22
C GLN A 68 -4.03 11.90 7.02
N GLY A 69 -2.71 11.70 6.81
CA GLY A 69 -2.00 12.25 5.65
C GLY A 69 -2.18 11.44 4.36
N PHE A 70 -2.72 10.21 4.43
CA PHE A 70 -2.87 9.32 3.29
C PHE A 70 -4.29 9.34 2.73
N ARG A 71 -4.39 9.45 1.40
CA ARG A 71 -5.68 9.47 0.69
C ARG A 71 -6.16 8.07 0.27
N HIS A 72 -5.20 7.16 0.07
CA HIS A 72 -5.45 5.81 -0.42
C HIS A 72 -4.76 4.80 0.48
N ALA A 73 -5.45 3.70 0.78
CA ALA A 73 -4.88 2.47 1.30
C ALA A 73 -5.07 1.37 0.25
N THR A 74 -3.99 0.66 -0.09
CA THR A 74 -4.04 -0.50 -0.98
C THR A 74 -3.78 -1.76 -0.16
N VAL A 75 -4.84 -2.53 0.09
CA VAL A 75 -4.79 -3.77 0.86
C VAL A 75 -4.54 -4.93 -0.11
N VAL A 76 -3.39 -5.60 0.05
CA VAL A 76 -2.99 -6.71 -0.81
C VAL A 76 -3.19 -8.03 -0.06
N THR A 77 -3.84 -8.99 -0.71
CA THR A 77 -4.06 -10.35 -0.18
C THR A 77 -3.73 -11.40 -1.22
N ASP A 78 -3.41 -12.62 -0.81
CA ASP A 78 -3.50 -13.79 -1.68
C ASP A 78 -4.94 -14.38 -1.62
N PRO A 79 -5.33 -15.29 -2.54
CA PRO A 79 -6.70 -15.83 -2.59
C PRO A 79 -6.89 -16.99 -1.59
N THR A 80 -6.30 -16.86 -0.40
CA THR A 80 -6.39 -17.83 0.70
C THR A 80 -7.30 -17.29 1.80
N PHE A 81 -7.87 -18.20 2.59
CA PHE A 81 -8.71 -17.83 3.73
C PHE A 81 -7.97 -16.92 4.73
N ASN A 82 -6.75 -17.30 5.11
CA ASN A 82 -5.93 -16.53 6.05
C ASN A 82 -5.57 -15.15 5.49
N GLY A 83 -5.22 -15.05 4.19
CA GLY A 83 -4.97 -13.78 3.53
C GLY A 83 -6.20 -12.85 3.60
N VAL A 84 -7.37 -13.39 3.27
CA VAL A 84 -8.64 -12.64 3.30
C VAL A 84 -8.95 -12.11 4.71
N GLN A 85 -8.74 -12.91 5.76
CA GLN A 85 -8.93 -12.46 7.15
C GLN A 85 -8.03 -11.27 7.48
N VAL A 86 -6.75 -11.37 7.15
CA VAL A 86 -5.76 -10.31 7.37
C VAL A 86 -6.13 -9.06 6.57
N ALA A 87 -6.59 -9.22 5.34
CA ALA A 87 -7.01 -8.11 4.48
C ALA A 87 -8.24 -7.37 5.03
N LEU A 88 -9.25 -8.09 5.50
CA LEU A 88 -10.43 -7.49 6.14
C LEU A 88 -10.04 -6.73 7.41
N HIS A 89 -9.13 -7.29 8.22
CA HIS A 89 -8.62 -6.60 9.39
C HIS A 89 -7.89 -5.30 9.02
N ALA A 90 -6.96 -5.36 8.06
CA ALA A 90 -6.21 -4.21 7.58
C ALA A 90 -7.11 -3.13 6.97
N ALA A 91 -8.15 -3.52 6.22
CA ALA A 91 -9.12 -2.60 5.63
C ALA A 91 -9.91 -1.84 6.71
N ARG A 92 -10.39 -2.53 7.74
CA ARG A 92 -11.11 -1.92 8.88
C ARG A 92 -10.19 -0.98 9.67
N LEU A 93 -8.93 -1.35 9.87
CA LEU A 93 -7.95 -0.46 10.50
C LEU A 93 -7.72 0.81 9.67
N ALA A 94 -7.56 0.69 8.36
CA ALA A 94 -7.40 1.84 7.46
C ALA A 94 -8.62 2.78 7.52
N GLU A 95 -9.83 2.23 7.58
CA GLU A 95 -11.08 3.00 7.75
C GLU A 95 -11.11 3.72 9.11
N GLN A 96 -10.79 3.02 10.20
CA GLN A 96 -10.75 3.59 11.56
C GLN A 96 -9.71 4.71 11.72
N LEU A 97 -8.67 4.66 10.90
CA LEU A 97 -7.63 5.69 10.81
C LEU A 97 -8.03 6.89 9.95
N GLY A 98 -9.17 6.81 9.25
CA GLY A 98 -9.75 7.90 8.46
C GLY A 98 -9.25 7.98 7.03
N ILE A 99 -8.66 6.91 6.48
CA ILE A 99 -8.23 6.89 5.07
C ILE A 99 -9.49 6.79 4.18
N PRO A 100 -9.73 7.75 3.26
CA PRO A 100 -11.01 7.87 2.57
C PRO A 100 -11.21 6.86 1.43
N ALA A 101 -10.14 6.36 0.80
CA ALA A 101 -10.22 5.39 -0.28
C ALA A 101 -9.42 4.13 0.05
N ILE A 102 -10.09 2.97 0.07
CA ILE A 102 -9.50 1.69 0.46
C ILE A 102 -9.72 0.70 -0.67
N HIS A 103 -8.61 0.24 -1.25
CA HIS A 103 -8.58 -0.60 -2.45
C HIS A 103 -8.15 -2.01 -2.08
N LEU A 104 -8.78 -3.03 -2.67
CA LEU A 104 -8.40 -4.43 -2.53
C LEU A 104 -7.63 -4.89 -3.76
N VAL A 105 -6.50 -5.56 -3.54
CA VAL A 105 -5.72 -6.26 -4.55
C VAL A 105 -5.61 -7.73 -4.16
N VAL A 106 -6.23 -8.61 -4.94
CA VAL A 106 -6.04 -10.06 -4.79
C VAL A 106 -4.89 -10.48 -5.69
N ASN A 107 -3.74 -10.71 -5.10
CA ASN A 107 -2.50 -11.08 -5.76
C ASN A 107 -2.36 -12.59 -5.94
N ARG A 108 -1.50 -13.04 -6.85
CA ARG A 108 -1.20 -14.46 -7.12
C ARG A 108 -2.44 -15.26 -7.54
N VAL A 109 -3.33 -14.63 -8.30
CA VAL A 109 -4.54 -15.28 -8.82
C VAL A 109 -4.16 -16.15 -10.03
N SER A 110 -4.42 -17.45 -9.95
CA SER A 110 -4.12 -18.39 -11.03
C SER A 110 -5.20 -18.41 -12.11
N ASP A 111 -6.47 -18.20 -11.70
CA ASP A 111 -7.61 -18.15 -12.60
C ASP A 111 -8.76 -17.30 -12.03
N GLN A 112 -9.78 -17.06 -12.86
CA GLN A 112 -10.93 -16.27 -12.41
C GLN A 112 -11.74 -16.93 -11.29
N LYS A 113 -11.80 -18.27 -11.23
CA LYS A 113 -12.56 -18.95 -10.16
C LYS A 113 -11.92 -18.69 -8.81
N GLU A 114 -10.59 -18.65 -8.76
CA GLU A 114 -9.81 -18.31 -7.58
C GLU A 114 -10.07 -16.87 -7.10
N TYR A 115 -10.12 -15.90 -8.02
CA TYR A 115 -10.50 -14.53 -7.67
C TYR A 115 -11.92 -14.44 -7.10
N HIS A 116 -12.90 -15.05 -7.76
CA HIS A 116 -14.29 -15.07 -7.28
C HIS A 116 -14.41 -15.79 -5.93
N ARG A 117 -13.61 -16.84 -5.69
CA ARG A 117 -13.55 -17.51 -4.39
C ARG A 117 -13.06 -16.57 -3.30
N ALA A 118 -12.02 -15.79 -3.54
CA ALA A 118 -11.53 -14.78 -2.60
C ALA A 118 -12.60 -13.72 -2.28
N LEU A 119 -13.34 -13.23 -3.28
CA LEU A 119 -14.43 -12.28 -3.07
C LEU A 119 -15.58 -12.87 -2.24
N ARG A 120 -15.96 -14.13 -2.50
CA ARG A 120 -16.97 -14.82 -1.68
C ARG A 120 -16.53 -14.95 -0.23
N MET A 121 -15.27 -15.34 0.01
CA MET A 121 -14.72 -15.40 1.38
C MET A 121 -14.78 -14.03 2.05
N ILE A 122 -14.51 -12.93 1.34
CA ILE A 122 -14.64 -11.58 1.89
C ILE A 122 -16.09 -11.30 2.31
N ASP A 123 -17.06 -11.62 1.46
CA ASP A 123 -18.48 -11.38 1.73
C ASP A 123 -19.00 -12.24 2.90
N GLU A 124 -18.56 -13.51 2.99
CA GLU A 124 -18.91 -14.44 4.08
C GLU A 124 -18.34 -14.01 5.43
N GLU A 125 -17.17 -13.34 5.44
CA GLU A 125 -16.43 -12.94 6.65
C GLU A 125 -16.78 -11.52 7.12
N GLY A 126 -17.99 -11.09 6.80
CA GLY A 126 -18.59 -9.82 7.21
C GLY A 126 -18.42 -8.68 6.20
N GLY A 127 -17.77 -8.93 5.06
CA GLY A 127 -17.65 -7.98 3.96
C GLY A 127 -16.79 -6.75 4.27
N PHE A 128 -16.53 -5.98 3.21
CA PHE A 128 -15.98 -4.63 3.30
C PHE A 128 -16.27 -3.84 2.02
N SER A 129 -16.60 -2.55 2.17
CA SER A 129 -16.91 -1.64 1.07
C SER A 129 -15.64 -1.04 0.47
N PHE A 130 -14.88 -1.87 -0.25
CA PHE A 130 -13.70 -1.39 -0.96
C PHE A 130 -14.07 -0.38 -2.07
N THR A 131 -13.31 0.71 -2.17
CA THR A 131 -13.38 1.70 -3.26
C THR A 131 -13.10 1.04 -4.61
N SER A 132 -12.17 0.09 -4.64
CA SER A 132 -11.98 -0.77 -5.81
C SER A 132 -11.45 -2.14 -5.47
N ARG A 133 -11.59 -3.07 -6.41
CA ARG A 133 -11.13 -4.46 -6.29
C ARG A 133 -10.45 -4.86 -7.60
N CYS A 134 -9.23 -5.35 -7.55
CA CYS A 134 -8.54 -5.89 -8.72
C CYS A 134 -7.82 -7.20 -8.39
N ALA A 135 -7.51 -7.97 -9.44
CA ALA A 135 -6.73 -9.18 -9.37
C ALA A 135 -5.36 -8.94 -10.03
N LEU A 136 -4.30 -9.44 -9.42
CA LEU A 136 -2.99 -9.58 -10.06
C LEU A 136 -2.73 -11.07 -10.33
N PRO A 137 -2.47 -11.44 -11.59
CA PRO A 137 -2.27 -12.83 -11.95
C PRO A 137 -0.98 -13.38 -11.35
N PHE A 138 -0.99 -14.68 -11.05
CA PHE A 138 0.23 -15.41 -10.74
C PHE A 138 1.06 -15.60 -12.01
N GLU A 139 2.33 -15.19 -11.97
CA GLU A 139 3.30 -15.45 -13.03
C GLU A 139 4.57 -16.05 -12.45
N ASP A 140 4.99 -17.20 -12.99
CA ASP A 140 6.21 -17.87 -12.53
C ASP A 140 7.46 -17.02 -12.78
N THR A 141 7.43 -16.17 -13.81
CA THR A 141 8.47 -15.18 -14.12
C THR A 141 8.81 -14.30 -12.92
N LEU A 142 7.85 -13.94 -12.06
CA LEU A 142 8.10 -13.18 -10.83
C LEU A 142 9.00 -13.94 -9.87
N ARG A 143 8.77 -15.25 -9.71
CA ARG A 143 9.60 -16.11 -8.85
C ARG A 143 11.00 -16.26 -9.44
N GLN A 144 11.10 -16.41 -10.75
CA GLN A 144 12.38 -16.54 -11.45
C GLN A 144 13.22 -15.26 -11.40
N CYS A 145 12.58 -14.09 -11.28
CA CYS A 145 13.27 -12.82 -11.11
C CYS A 145 13.68 -12.51 -9.67
N ASP A 146 13.28 -13.31 -8.67
CA ASP A 146 13.68 -13.09 -7.28
C ASP A 146 15.21 -13.19 -7.14
N PRO A 147 15.91 -12.22 -6.50
CA PRO A 147 15.39 -11.17 -5.60
C PRO A 147 15.14 -9.80 -6.27
N THR A 148 15.21 -9.68 -7.59
CA THR A 148 15.14 -8.39 -8.30
C THR A 148 14.17 -8.41 -9.48
N VAL A 149 13.08 -7.66 -9.34
CA VAL A 149 12.01 -7.55 -10.37
C VAL A 149 12.37 -6.65 -11.57
N THR A 150 13.59 -6.11 -11.64
CA THR A 150 14.02 -5.20 -12.73
C THR A 150 13.86 -5.82 -14.13
N ALA A 151 14.02 -7.14 -14.26
CA ALA A 151 13.78 -7.82 -15.53
C ALA A 151 12.33 -7.65 -15.99
N MET A 152 11.35 -7.70 -15.09
CA MET A 152 9.93 -7.53 -15.43
C MET A 152 9.58 -6.13 -15.90
N LEU A 153 10.25 -5.10 -15.37
CA LEU A 153 10.09 -3.72 -15.86
C LEU A 153 10.48 -3.57 -17.34
N LYS A 154 11.36 -4.44 -17.85
CA LYS A 154 11.76 -4.48 -19.27
C LYS A 154 10.75 -5.23 -20.15
N TYR A 155 9.83 -6.00 -19.57
CA TYR A 155 8.80 -6.78 -20.27
C TYR A 155 7.39 -6.33 -19.83
N PRO A 156 6.96 -5.11 -20.21
CA PRO A 156 5.70 -4.51 -19.74
C PRO A 156 4.44 -5.22 -20.27
N SER A 157 4.57 -6.15 -21.21
CA SER A 157 3.46 -6.89 -21.81
C SER A 157 2.98 -8.09 -20.98
N SER A 158 3.64 -8.44 -19.87
CA SER A 158 3.15 -9.49 -18.96
C SER A 158 1.79 -9.15 -18.35
N GLY A 159 0.98 -10.16 -18.04
CA GLY A 159 -0.34 -9.97 -17.42
C GLY A 159 -0.22 -9.33 -16.04
N PHE A 160 0.85 -9.64 -15.30
CA PHE A 160 1.16 -8.98 -14.03
C PHE A 160 1.44 -7.49 -14.22
N MET A 161 2.32 -7.11 -15.15
CA MET A 161 2.64 -5.70 -15.41
C MET A 161 1.44 -4.92 -15.96
N GLN A 162 0.59 -5.55 -16.77
CA GLN A 162 -0.68 -4.95 -17.18
C GLN A 162 -1.60 -4.71 -15.98
N GLY A 163 -1.70 -5.67 -15.05
CA GLY A 163 -2.44 -5.53 -13.80
C GLY A 163 -1.93 -4.39 -12.92
N ILE A 164 -0.60 -4.26 -12.79
CA ILE A 164 0.04 -3.13 -12.06
C ILE A 164 -0.27 -1.79 -12.73
N THR A 165 -0.21 -1.72 -14.07
CA THR A 165 -0.52 -0.50 -14.83
C THR A 165 -1.99 -0.09 -14.67
N ALA A 166 -2.90 -1.07 -14.64
CA ALA A 166 -4.31 -0.84 -14.39
C ALA A 166 -4.56 -0.32 -12.97
N LEU A 167 -3.90 -0.92 -11.96
CA LEU A 167 -3.96 -0.44 -10.57
C LEU A 167 -3.40 0.99 -10.44
N GLN A 168 -2.27 1.29 -11.08
CA GLN A 168 -1.70 2.64 -11.10
C GLN A 168 -2.69 3.65 -11.69
N THR A 169 -3.29 3.32 -12.85
CA THR A 169 -4.27 4.20 -13.51
C THR A 169 -5.49 4.44 -12.61
N GLN A 170 -5.93 3.41 -11.89
CA GLN A 170 -7.05 3.52 -10.96
C GLN A 170 -6.72 4.43 -9.77
N LEU A 171 -5.57 4.25 -9.13
CA LEU A 171 -5.14 5.08 -8.01
C LEU A 171 -4.99 6.55 -8.42
N LEU A 172 -4.43 6.82 -9.61
CA LEU A 172 -4.26 8.17 -10.13
C LEU A 172 -5.60 8.83 -10.49
N ARG A 173 -6.57 8.10 -11.07
CA ARG A 173 -7.91 8.64 -11.34
C ARG A 173 -8.65 9.02 -10.08
N SER A 174 -8.57 8.18 -9.05
CA SER A 174 -9.22 8.45 -7.77
C SER A 174 -8.65 9.66 -7.02
N GLN A 175 -7.47 10.18 -7.41
CA GLN A 175 -6.96 11.44 -6.86
C GLN A 175 -7.75 12.67 -7.34
N GLY A 176 -8.38 12.61 -8.53
CA GLY A 176 -9.15 13.72 -9.10
C GLY A 176 -10.54 13.90 -8.49
N ASP A 177 -11.16 12.81 -8.03
CA ASP A 177 -12.53 12.81 -7.48
C ASP A 177 -12.56 13.05 -5.96
N LEU A 178 -11.43 12.94 -5.27
CA LEU A 178 -11.33 13.23 -3.84
C LEU A 178 -11.15 14.74 -3.67
N THR A 179 -12.17 15.42 -3.15
CA THR A 179 -12.14 16.84 -2.79
C THR A 179 -10.84 17.13 -2.01
N PRO A 180 -10.05 18.14 -2.41
CA PRO A 180 -8.90 18.53 -1.60
C PRO A 180 -9.41 18.88 -0.20
N CYS A 181 -8.75 18.34 0.84
CA CYS A 181 -8.96 18.81 2.20
C CYS A 181 -8.67 20.32 2.19
N VAL A 182 -9.73 21.12 2.30
CA VAL A 182 -9.62 22.57 2.34
C VAL A 182 -9.10 22.96 3.72
N SER A 183 -7.98 23.70 3.69
CA SER A 183 -7.32 24.53 4.71
C SER A 183 -6.85 23.88 6.01
#